data_AF-W2MW31-F1
#
_entry.id   AF-W2MW31-F1
#
_cell.length_a   1.000
_cell.length_b   1.000
_cell.length_c   1.000
_cell.angle_alpha   90.00
_cell.angle_beta   90.00
_cell.angle_gamma   90.00
#
_symmetry.space_group_name_H-M   'P 1'
#
loop_
_entity.id
_entity.type
_entity.pdbx_description
1 polymer ?
#
loop_
_entity_poly.entity_id
_entity_poly.type
_entity_poly.pdbx_seq_one_letter_code
_entity_poly.pdbx_strand_id
1 'polypeptide(L)'
;GFGEVYRGQYNNQDVAVKMLFSEMRKDLKKGGDLRALLKEFEARKHPQGIDDSKICIASHIAQALTYMHSLSPVVIHRDLKSKNVLLTEDLEAKITDFGASKEQQDQTMTAGVGTMLWMAPEVMMAKRYSEKADIFSFGVLLSELDLHTLPYSHARIDPETGMKLPDAVLIQKVASGDLRITFSPYCLDSIVKLAEECVALDPAARPGAPMVMFRLQTIVKESSSEGYLS
;
A
#
# COMPACT_ATOMS: atom_id res chain seq x y z
N GLY A 1 -7.37 2.22 22.00
CA GLY A 1 -7.22 3.12 20.84
C GLY A 1 -5.91 3.87 20.99
N PHE A 2 -5.08 3.92 19.95
CA PHE A 2 -3.64 4.23 20.03
C PHE A 2 -3.24 5.72 20.20
N GLY A 3 -4.05 6.52 20.87
CA GLY A 3 -3.72 7.93 21.11
C GLY A 3 -4.86 8.70 21.75
N GLU A 4 -4.53 9.88 22.26
CA GLU A 4 -5.49 10.84 22.79
C GLU A 4 -6.13 11.61 21.64
N VAL A 5 -7.45 11.77 21.70
CA VAL A 5 -8.22 12.55 20.74
C VAL A 5 -8.39 13.95 21.31
N TYR A 6 -7.79 14.92 20.64
CA TYR A 6 -7.91 16.33 20.99
C TYR A 6 -8.92 16.99 20.06
N ARG A 7 -9.82 17.79 20.64
CA ARG A 7 -10.66 18.71 19.86
C ARG A 7 -9.84 19.95 19.55
N GLY A 8 -9.68 20.28 18.27
CA GLY A 8 -9.01 21.49 17.79
C GLY A 8 -9.86 22.20 16.73
N GLN A 9 -9.42 23.38 16.30
CA GLN A 9 -10.03 24.10 15.17
C GLN A 9 -9.01 24.27 14.04
N TYR A 10 -9.40 23.92 12.81
CA TYR A 10 -8.62 24.17 11.60
C TYR A 10 -9.53 24.83 10.56
N ASN A 11 -9.15 25.99 10.03
CA ASN A 11 -9.97 26.82 9.13
C ASN A 11 -11.42 27.01 9.61
N ASN A 12 -11.61 27.38 10.88
CA ASN A 12 -12.92 27.58 11.52
C ASN A 12 -13.84 26.33 11.56
N GLN A 13 -13.31 25.13 11.33
CA GLN A 13 -14.03 23.88 11.58
C GLN A 13 -13.42 23.15 12.77
N ASP A 14 -14.30 22.61 13.62
CA ASP A 14 -13.92 21.72 14.71
C ASP A 14 -13.40 20.39 14.13
N VAL A 15 -12.16 20.06 14.45
CA VAL A 15 -11.49 18.82 14.03
C VAL A 15 -11.09 18.00 15.24
N ALA A 16 -11.20 16.68 15.13
CA ALA A 16 -10.65 15.75 16.10
C ALA A 16 -9.24 15.33 15.63
N VAL A 17 -8.21 15.80 16.33
CA VAL A 17 -6.82 15.42 16.05
C VAL A 17 -6.45 14.25 16.95
N LYS A 18 -6.20 13.10 16.35
CA LYS A 18 -5.70 11.93 17.08
C LYS A 18 -4.19 12.04 17.24
N MET A 19 -3.75 12.44 18.43
CA MET A 19 -2.34 12.54 18.76
C MET A 19 -1.84 11.16 19.21
N LEU A 20 -0.99 10.55 18.41
CA LEU A 20 -0.25 9.34 18.82
C LEU A 20 0.58 9.66 20.07
N PHE A 21 0.62 8.73 21.03
CA PHE A 21 1.43 8.86 22.24
C PHE A 21 2.88 9.22 21.89
N SER A 22 3.51 10.07 22.72
CA SER A 22 4.83 10.65 22.46
C SER A 22 5.93 9.59 22.30
N GLU A 23 5.81 8.47 23.02
CA GLU A 23 6.71 7.32 22.94
C GLU A 23 6.56 6.60 21.60
N MET A 24 5.34 6.25 21.21
CA MET A 24 5.06 5.62 19.92
C MET A 24 5.46 6.51 18.72
N ARG A 25 5.39 7.84 18.86
CA ARG A 25 5.92 8.77 17.86
C ARG A 25 7.43 8.76 17.75
N LYS A 26 8.15 8.54 18.85
CA LYS A 26 9.61 8.44 18.84
C LYS A 26 10.04 7.12 18.19
N ASP A 27 9.37 6.02 18.50
CA ASP A 27 9.71 4.71 17.96
C ASP A 27 9.46 4.62 16.45
N LEU A 28 8.31 5.12 15.97
CA LEU A 28 8.02 5.21 14.52
C LEU A 28 9.00 6.14 13.77
N LYS A 29 9.49 7.20 14.42
CA LYS A 29 10.46 8.11 13.81
C LYS A 29 11.83 7.47 13.61
N LYS A 30 12.18 6.46 14.41
CA LYS A 30 13.46 5.75 14.28
C LYS A 30 13.42 4.66 13.21
N GLY A 31 12.31 3.92 13.09
CA GLY A 31 12.15 2.89 12.05
C GLY A 31 11.92 3.47 10.64
N GLY A 32 11.44 4.70 10.54
CA GLY A 32 11.25 5.39 9.26
C GLY A 32 10.03 4.90 8.48
N ASP A 33 9.97 5.22 7.20
CA ASP A 33 8.91 4.75 6.29
C ASP A 33 9.35 3.52 5.48
N LEU A 34 8.38 2.72 5.05
CA LEU A 34 8.62 1.49 4.29
C LEU A 34 9.38 1.77 2.98
N ARG A 35 9.21 2.94 2.35
CA ARG A 35 9.95 3.27 1.11
C ARG A 35 11.45 3.43 1.39
N ALA A 36 11.80 4.04 2.52
CA ALA A 36 13.19 4.16 2.96
C ALA A 36 13.82 2.77 3.21
N LEU A 37 13.10 1.88 3.91
CA LEU A 37 13.54 0.50 4.15
C LEU A 37 13.78 -0.26 2.84
N LEU A 38 12.82 -0.22 1.90
CA LEU A 38 12.94 -0.92 0.63
C LEU A 38 14.10 -0.38 -0.23
N LYS A 39 14.35 0.92 -0.18
CA LYS A 39 15.54 1.51 -0.84
C LYS A 39 16.85 1.02 -0.22
N GLU A 40 16.89 0.83 1.09
CA GLU A 40 18.03 0.25 1.80
C GLU A 40 18.24 -1.23 1.41
N PHE A 41 17.16 -2.01 1.33
CA PHE A 41 17.19 -3.39 0.86
C PHE A 41 17.73 -3.49 -0.56
N GLU A 42 17.26 -2.62 -1.47
CA GLU A 42 17.79 -2.53 -2.84
C GLU A 42 19.30 -2.20 -2.83
N ALA A 43 19.72 -1.18 -2.08
CA ALA A 43 21.12 -0.75 -2.01
C ALA A 43 22.06 -1.83 -1.44
N ARG A 44 21.57 -2.63 -0.49
CA ARG A 44 22.32 -3.73 0.14
C ARG A 44 22.17 -5.06 -0.61
N LYS A 45 21.42 -5.09 -1.72
CA LYS A 45 21.10 -6.33 -2.46
C LYS A 45 20.46 -7.40 -1.57
N HIS A 46 19.57 -6.97 -0.67
CA HIS A 46 18.77 -7.87 0.13
C HIS A 46 17.97 -8.82 -0.78
N PRO A 47 17.83 -10.12 -0.44
CA PRO A 47 17.06 -11.07 -1.23
C PRO A 47 15.64 -10.57 -1.55
N GLN A 48 15.27 -10.69 -2.84
CA GLN A 48 13.90 -10.52 -3.33
C GLN A 48 13.03 -11.72 -2.90
N GLY A 49 11.71 -11.60 -3.03
CA GLY A 49 10.75 -12.53 -2.42
C GLY A 49 9.99 -11.84 -1.29
N ILE A 50 9.08 -12.54 -0.61
CA ILE A 50 8.46 -12.05 0.63
C ILE A 50 8.83 -13.00 1.76
N ASP A 51 9.81 -12.60 2.56
CA ASP A 51 10.21 -13.30 3.78
C ASP A 51 9.26 -13.00 4.94
N ASP A 52 9.50 -13.62 6.10
CA ASP A 52 8.66 -13.49 7.29
C ASP A 52 8.46 -12.03 7.73
N SER A 53 9.54 -11.22 7.67
CA SER A 53 9.49 -9.80 8.03
C SER A 53 8.59 -9.01 7.08
N LYS A 54 8.73 -9.24 5.76
CA LYS A 54 7.90 -8.57 4.74
C LYS A 54 6.44 -9.04 4.78
N ILE A 55 6.21 -10.32 5.05
CA ILE A 55 4.86 -10.88 5.28
C ILE A 55 4.21 -10.24 6.52
N CYS A 56 4.99 -10.03 7.59
CA CYS A 56 4.52 -9.39 8.82
C CYS A 56 4.07 -7.95 8.53
N ILE A 57 4.89 -7.19 7.79
CA ILE A 57 4.54 -5.84 7.33
C ILE A 57 3.24 -5.85 6.50
N ALA A 58 3.13 -6.75 5.52
CA ALA A 58 1.93 -6.88 4.70
C ALA A 58 0.68 -7.22 5.53
N SER A 59 0.83 -8.09 6.53
CA SER A 59 -0.25 -8.50 7.44
C SER A 59 -0.71 -7.33 8.33
N HIS A 60 0.21 -6.52 8.86
CA HIS A 60 -0.12 -5.32 9.62
C HIS A 60 -0.90 -4.30 8.79
N ILE A 61 -0.50 -4.09 7.53
CA ILE A 61 -1.22 -3.20 6.60
C ILE A 61 -2.63 -3.75 6.32
N ALA A 62 -2.77 -5.04 5.99
CA ALA A 62 -4.05 -5.67 5.71
C ALA A 62 -5.00 -5.66 6.94
N GLN A 63 -4.46 -5.82 8.14
CA GLN A 63 -5.20 -5.71 9.39
C GLN A 63 -5.72 -4.28 9.61
N ALA A 64 -4.87 -3.27 9.37
CA ALA A 64 -5.27 -1.87 9.48
C ALA A 64 -6.37 -1.51 8.46
N LEU A 65 -6.25 -1.97 7.20
CA LEU A 65 -7.30 -1.81 6.18
C LEU A 65 -8.61 -2.48 6.62
N THR A 66 -8.53 -3.71 7.13
CA THR A 66 -9.71 -4.45 7.64
C THR A 66 -10.42 -3.66 8.74
N TYR A 67 -9.66 -3.10 9.68
CA TYR A 67 -10.21 -2.27 10.74
C TYR A 67 -10.92 -1.04 10.17
N MET A 68 -10.25 -0.24 9.34
CA MET A 68 -10.81 0.99 8.78
C MET A 68 -12.05 0.75 7.93
N HIS A 69 -12.01 -0.29 7.09
CA HIS A 69 -13.10 -0.64 6.18
C HIS A 69 -14.33 -1.20 6.93
N SER A 70 -14.15 -1.67 8.17
CA SER A 70 -15.23 -2.15 9.04
C SER A 70 -15.96 -1.05 9.82
N LEU A 71 -15.43 0.17 9.84
CA LEU A 71 -16.04 1.29 10.59
C LEU A 71 -17.33 1.78 9.91
N SER A 72 -18.17 2.46 10.69
CA SER A 72 -19.39 3.11 10.21
C SER A 72 -19.40 4.58 10.64
N PRO A 73 -19.23 5.55 9.71
CA PRO A 73 -19.05 5.35 8.27
C PRO A 73 -17.70 4.71 7.93
N VAL A 74 -17.64 4.03 6.78
CA VAL A 74 -16.43 3.38 6.26
C VAL A 74 -15.31 4.42 6.10
N VAL A 75 -14.13 4.11 6.64
CA VAL A 75 -12.94 4.95 6.48
C VAL A 75 -12.10 4.41 5.33
N ILE A 76 -11.89 5.21 4.29
CA ILE A 76 -11.06 4.88 3.12
C ILE A 76 -9.76 5.67 3.23
N HIS A 77 -8.61 5.01 3.06
CA HIS A 77 -7.30 5.64 3.20
C HIS A 77 -6.98 6.62 2.06
N ARG A 78 -7.26 6.22 0.80
CA ARG A 78 -7.12 7.00 -0.45
C ARG A 78 -5.70 7.30 -0.92
N ASP A 79 -4.70 7.28 -0.04
CA ASP A 79 -3.30 7.52 -0.39
C ASP A 79 -2.37 6.41 0.14
N LEU A 80 -2.79 5.14 0.04
CA LEU A 80 -1.97 4.05 0.56
C LEU A 80 -0.75 3.85 -0.36
N LYS A 81 0.45 4.00 0.21
CA LYS A 81 1.74 3.85 -0.48
C LYS A 81 2.83 3.58 0.54
N SER A 82 4.00 3.13 0.10
CA SER A 82 5.10 2.76 1.02
C SER A 82 5.59 3.93 1.88
N LYS A 83 5.53 5.17 1.38
CA LYS A 83 5.84 6.37 2.18
C LYS A 83 4.86 6.63 3.34
N ASN A 84 3.62 6.12 3.22
CA ASN A 84 2.56 6.30 4.21
C ASN A 84 2.43 5.06 5.11
N VAL A 85 3.43 4.18 5.11
CA VAL A 85 3.57 3.07 6.06
C VAL A 85 4.81 3.33 6.89
N LEU A 86 4.62 3.66 8.16
CA LEU A 86 5.70 3.83 9.12
C LEU A 86 6.01 2.51 9.80
N LEU A 87 7.28 2.32 10.14
CA LEU A 87 7.77 1.11 10.80
C LEU A 87 8.32 1.44 12.19
N THR A 88 8.14 0.52 13.13
CA THR A 88 8.88 0.53 14.41
C THR A 88 10.29 -0.07 14.22
N GLU A 89 11.12 -0.03 15.26
CA GLU A 89 12.43 -0.72 15.25
C GLU A 89 12.29 -2.24 15.00
N ASP A 90 11.16 -2.84 15.45
CA ASP A 90 10.84 -4.25 15.29
C ASP A 90 10.09 -4.58 13.98
N LEU A 91 10.09 -3.66 13.01
CA LEU A 91 9.38 -3.79 11.72
C LEU A 91 7.86 -3.95 11.82
N GLU A 92 7.25 -3.50 12.93
CA GLU A 92 5.79 -3.40 12.99
C GLU A 92 5.29 -2.24 12.13
N ALA A 93 4.32 -2.51 11.26
CA ALA A 93 3.86 -1.53 10.29
C ALA A 93 2.63 -0.76 10.78
N LYS A 94 2.63 0.56 10.61
CA LYS A 94 1.49 1.43 10.92
C LYS A 94 1.20 2.36 9.75
N ILE A 95 -0.04 2.32 9.27
CA ILE A 95 -0.51 3.22 8.23
C ILE A 95 -0.64 4.65 8.81
N THR A 96 -0.11 5.65 8.10
CA THR A 96 -0.18 7.08 8.43
C THR A 96 -0.77 7.87 7.28
N ASP A 97 -0.97 9.18 7.49
CA ASP A 97 -1.38 10.12 6.43
C ASP A 97 -2.69 9.70 5.76
N PHE A 98 -3.64 9.25 6.58
CA PHE A 98 -5.04 9.08 6.19
C PHE A 98 -5.47 10.35 5.47
N GLY A 99 -5.72 10.22 4.16
CA GLY A 99 -5.75 11.35 3.24
C GLY A 99 -6.60 12.45 3.84
N ALA A 100 -5.96 13.60 4.11
CA ALA A 100 -6.53 14.77 4.77
C ALA A 100 -8.05 14.81 4.57
N SER A 101 -8.79 14.40 5.62
CA SER A 101 -10.25 14.31 5.61
C SER A 101 -10.83 15.63 5.14
N LYS A 102 -11.17 15.71 3.87
CA LYS A 102 -12.17 16.64 3.36
C LYS A 102 -13.16 15.82 2.58
N GLU A 103 -14.31 15.68 3.22
CA GLU A 103 -15.62 15.67 2.59
C GLU A 103 -15.54 16.25 1.18
N GLN A 104 -15.96 15.48 0.18
CA GLN A 104 -16.83 15.91 -0.91
C GLN A 104 -16.69 17.37 -1.42
N GLN A 105 -15.47 17.93 -1.49
CA GLN A 105 -15.21 19.28 -1.94
C GLN A 105 -14.15 19.24 -3.03
N ASP A 106 -14.68 19.46 -4.22
CA ASP A 106 -14.04 19.97 -5.40
C ASP A 106 -13.08 19.09 -6.18
N GLN A 107 -13.42 19.02 -7.46
CA GLN A 107 -12.84 18.31 -8.58
C GLN A 107 -11.42 18.82 -8.94
N THR A 108 -10.62 19.23 -7.95
CA THR A 108 -9.26 19.71 -8.18
C THR A 108 -8.25 18.69 -7.69
N MET A 109 -7.96 17.76 -8.60
CA MET A 109 -6.87 16.79 -8.56
C MET A 109 -5.51 17.52 -8.55
N THR A 110 -5.05 17.96 -7.38
CA THR A 110 -3.66 18.40 -7.19
C THR A 110 -2.85 17.28 -6.52
N ALA A 111 -2.96 16.05 -7.02
CA ALA A 111 -2.06 14.97 -6.63
C ALA A 111 -0.72 15.17 -7.34
N GLY A 112 0.35 15.41 -6.58
CA GLY A 112 1.71 15.44 -7.14
C GLY A 112 2.04 14.14 -7.88
N VAL A 113 2.68 14.26 -9.04
CA VAL A 113 2.97 13.20 -10.03
C VAL A 113 3.60 11.92 -9.42
N GLY A 114 4.34 12.03 -8.31
CA GLY A 114 4.98 10.89 -7.64
C GLY A 114 4.07 9.99 -6.79
N THR A 115 2.81 10.36 -6.55
CA THR A 115 1.86 9.61 -5.71
C THR A 115 1.00 8.62 -6.51
N MET A 116 0.93 8.76 -7.83
CA MET A 116 -0.06 8.07 -8.65
C MET A 116 0.24 6.59 -8.91
N LEU A 117 1.46 6.11 -8.67
CA LEU A 117 1.85 4.73 -8.99
C LEU A 117 1.11 3.67 -8.15
N TRP A 118 0.59 4.02 -6.98
CA TRP A 118 -0.21 3.11 -6.15
C TRP A 118 -1.71 3.33 -6.32
N MET A 119 -2.10 4.34 -7.11
CA MET A 119 -3.49 4.80 -7.18
C MET A 119 -4.32 3.89 -8.09
N ALA A 120 -5.50 3.51 -7.62
CA ALA A 120 -6.42 2.72 -8.42
C ALA A 120 -6.92 3.51 -9.65
N PRO A 121 -7.10 2.86 -10.82
CA PRO A 121 -7.51 3.54 -12.05
C PRO A 121 -8.80 4.36 -11.91
N GLU A 122 -9.78 3.89 -11.15
CA GLU A 122 -11.05 4.58 -10.94
C GLU A 122 -10.92 5.86 -10.09
N VAL A 123 -9.95 5.90 -9.16
CA VAL A 123 -9.65 7.11 -8.37
C VAL A 123 -9.08 8.18 -9.28
N MET A 124 -8.24 7.79 -10.24
CA MET A 124 -7.62 8.70 -11.19
C MET A 124 -8.58 9.28 -12.21
N MET A 125 -9.55 8.48 -12.63
CA MET A 125 -10.63 8.91 -13.50
C MET A 125 -11.67 9.78 -12.77
N ALA A 126 -11.42 10.17 -11.51
CA ALA A 126 -12.34 10.89 -10.65
C ALA A 126 -13.75 10.26 -10.60
N LYS A 127 -13.82 8.93 -10.74
CA LYS A 127 -15.06 8.16 -10.62
C LYS A 127 -15.41 7.98 -9.14
N ARG A 128 -16.62 7.52 -8.87
CA ARG A 128 -16.96 7.01 -7.53
C ARG A 128 -16.02 5.84 -7.22
N TYR A 129 -15.28 5.97 -6.13
CA TYR A 129 -14.41 4.93 -5.60
C TYR A 129 -14.94 4.46 -4.25
N SER A 130 -14.54 3.26 -3.85
CA SER A 130 -14.87 2.66 -2.57
C SER A 130 -13.59 2.25 -1.84
N GLU A 131 -13.72 1.55 -0.72
CA GLU A 131 -12.63 0.94 0.03
C GLU A 131 -11.76 0.00 -0.82
N LYS A 132 -12.28 -0.48 -1.96
CA LYS A 132 -11.56 -1.26 -2.97
C LYS A 132 -10.41 -0.51 -3.63
N ALA A 133 -10.40 0.82 -3.58
CA ALA A 133 -9.25 1.61 -4.03
C ALA A 133 -8.00 1.32 -3.16
N ASP A 134 -8.17 1.19 -1.85
CA ASP A 134 -7.06 0.87 -0.95
C ASP A 134 -6.54 -0.56 -1.18
N ILE A 135 -7.42 -1.48 -1.59
CA ILE A 135 -7.04 -2.86 -1.95
C ILE A 135 -6.15 -2.88 -3.18
N PHE A 136 -6.44 -2.05 -4.19
CA PHE A 136 -5.55 -1.90 -5.34
C PHE A 136 -4.17 -1.42 -4.91
N SER A 137 -4.12 -0.35 -4.11
CA SER A 137 -2.85 0.17 -3.57
C SER A 137 -2.08 -0.87 -2.76
N PHE A 138 -2.80 -1.71 -2.01
CA PHE A 138 -2.21 -2.83 -1.28
C PHE A 138 -1.58 -3.87 -2.21
N GLY A 139 -2.25 -4.24 -3.31
CA GLY A 139 -1.69 -5.16 -4.30
C GLY A 139 -0.41 -4.60 -4.96
N VAL A 140 -0.37 -3.30 -5.23
CA VAL A 140 0.85 -2.62 -5.69
C VAL A 140 1.96 -2.67 -4.64
N LEU A 141 1.64 -2.42 -3.36
CA LEU A 141 2.58 -2.52 -2.24
C LEU A 141 3.21 -3.91 -2.10
N LEU A 142 2.46 -4.99 -2.35
CA LEU A 142 3.02 -6.36 -2.34
C LEU A 142 4.14 -6.53 -3.37
N SER A 143 3.97 -5.98 -4.58
CA SER A 143 5.03 -6.00 -5.60
C SER A 143 6.26 -5.18 -5.17
N GLU A 144 6.05 -4.10 -4.43
CA GLU A 144 7.13 -3.26 -3.91
C GLU A 144 7.90 -3.96 -2.80
N LEU A 145 7.20 -4.66 -1.90
CA LEU A 145 7.81 -5.49 -0.86
C LEU A 145 8.68 -6.60 -1.44
N ASP A 146 8.22 -7.23 -2.53
CA ASP A 146 8.96 -8.29 -3.20
C ASP A 146 10.20 -7.80 -3.98
N LEU A 147 10.02 -6.75 -4.79
CA LEU A 147 11.06 -6.26 -5.71
C LEU A 147 11.98 -5.21 -5.10
N HIS A 148 11.57 -4.55 -4.01
CA HIS A 148 12.22 -3.40 -3.35
C HIS A 148 12.28 -2.10 -4.18
N THR A 149 12.12 -2.19 -5.50
CA THR A 149 12.09 -1.03 -6.42
C THR A 149 10.74 -0.30 -6.40
N LEU A 150 10.67 0.90 -6.98
CA LEU A 150 9.38 1.58 -7.19
C LEU A 150 8.44 0.75 -8.07
N PRO A 151 7.11 0.83 -7.87
CA PRO A 151 6.16 0.15 -8.74
C PRO A 151 6.40 0.46 -10.23
N TYR A 152 6.24 -0.56 -11.05
CA TYR A 152 6.41 -0.49 -12.51
C TYR A 152 7.80 -0.04 -12.99
N SER A 153 8.84 -0.14 -12.15
CA SER A 153 10.24 0.18 -12.49
C SER A 153 10.69 -0.48 -13.80
N HIS A 154 10.28 -1.73 -14.04
CA HIS A 154 10.59 -2.52 -15.23
C HIS A 154 10.11 -1.89 -16.55
N ALA A 155 9.06 -1.07 -16.51
CA ALA A 155 8.46 -0.44 -17.68
C ALA A 155 8.81 1.04 -17.80
N ARG A 156 9.67 1.59 -16.92
CA ARG A 156 9.96 3.04 -16.88
C ARG A 156 10.83 3.53 -18.02
N ILE A 157 11.46 2.63 -18.77
CA ILE A 157 12.28 2.96 -19.94
C ILE A 157 11.57 2.43 -21.17
N ASP A 158 11.35 3.31 -22.12
CA ASP A 158 10.80 2.95 -23.42
C ASP A 158 11.83 2.09 -24.18
N PRO A 159 11.47 0.87 -24.64
CA PRO A 159 12.42 -0.03 -25.25
C PRO A 159 12.86 0.40 -26.65
N GLU A 160 12.07 1.21 -27.36
CA GLU A 160 12.38 1.68 -28.71
C GLU A 160 13.29 2.91 -28.68
N THR A 161 13.04 3.82 -27.74
CA THR A 161 13.75 5.11 -27.66
C THR A 161 14.82 5.15 -26.57
N GLY A 162 14.80 4.22 -25.61
CA GLY A 162 15.66 4.22 -24.42
C GLY A 162 15.36 5.36 -23.44
N MET A 163 14.30 6.13 -23.66
CA MET A 163 13.95 7.28 -22.84
C MET A 163 13.06 6.90 -21.66
N LYS A 164 13.16 7.67 -20.57
CA LYS A 164 12.28 7.50 -19.41
C LYS A 164 10.85 7.88 -19.77
N LEU A 165 9.92 6.95 -19.58
CA LEU A 165 8.49 7.21 -19.73
C LEU A 165 7.99 8.17 -18.62
N PRO A 166 7.20 9.19 -18.98
CA PRO A 166 6.49 10.00 -18.00
C PRO A 166 5.56 9.14 -17.16
N ASP A 167 5.40 9.46 -15.86
CA ASP A 167 4.51 8.71 -14.97
C ASP A 167 3.07 8.66 -15.53
N ALA A 168 2.58 9.75 -16.12
CA ALA A 168 1.26 9.79 -16.76
C ALA A 168 1.05 8.68 -17.82
N VAL A 169 2.09 8.36 -18.60
CA VAL A 169 2.02 7.30 -19.62
C VAL A 169 1.97 5.92 -18.96
N LEU A 170 2.81 5.66 -17.95
CA LEU A 170 2.78 4.41 -17.19
C LEU A 170 1.39 4.18 -16.61
N ILE A 171 0.82 5.23 -16.05
CA ILE A 171 -0.46 5.13 -15.39
C ILE A 171 -1.60 4.94 -16.39
N GLN A 172 -1.54 5.58 -17.55
CA GLN A 172 -2.48 5.30 -18.64
C GLN A 172 -2.40 3.82 -19.07
N LYS A 173 -1.19 3.25 -19.14
CA LYS A 173 -1.02 1.81 -19.43
C LYS A 173 -1.57 0.92 -18.31
N VAL A 174 -1.43 1.30 -17.05
CA VAL A 174 -2.07 0.58 -15.93
C VAL A 174 -3.60 0.64 -16.06
N ALA A 175 -4.16 1.82 -16.32
CA ALA A 175 -5.61 2.03 -16.40
C ALA A 175 -6.28 1.35 -17.61
N SER A 176 -5.57 1.23 -18.73
CA SER A 176 -6.03 0.50 -19.94
C SER A 176 -5.85 -1.00 -19.82
N GLY A 177 -5.03 -1.46 -18.87
CA GLY A 177 -4.72 -2.86 -18.73
C GLY A 177 -3.48 -3.31 -19.52
N ASP A 178 -2.69 -2.41 -20.10
CA ASP A 178 -1.47 -2.73 -20.84
C ASP A 178 -0.23 -2.89 -19.95
N LEU A 179 -0.29 -2.42 -18.70
CA LEU A 179 0.79 -2.56 -17.72
C LEU A 179 0.29 -3.23 -16.44
N ARG A 180 1.05 -4.21 -15.94
CA ARG A 180 0.76 -4.96 -14.72
C ARG A 180 1.90 -4.82 -13.72
N ILE A 181 1.59 -5.07 -12.46
CA ILE A 181 2.62 -5.30 -11.45
C ILE A 181 3.37 -6.59 -11.80
N THR A 182 4.61 -6.69 -11.33
CA THR A 182 5.47 -7.85 -11.56
C THR A 182 6.08 -8.28 -10.24
N PHE A 183 6.52 -9.53 -10.18
CA PHE A 183 7.18 -10.12 -9.02
C PHE A 183 8.48 -10.79 -9.44
N SER A 184 9.38 -10.96 -8.49
CA SER A 184 10.60 -11.75 -8.60
C SER A 184 10.25 -13.23 -8.75
N PRO A 185 11.14 -14.05 -9.33
CA PRO A 185 10.93 -15.50 -9.41
C PRO A 185 10.97 -16.20 -8.04
N TYR A 186 11.28 -15.48 -6.96
CA TYR A 186 11.33 -15.98 -5.59
C TYR A 186 10.04 -15.73 -4.81
N CYS A 187 9.09 -14.98 -5.38
CA CYS A 187 7.81 -14.73 -4.75
C CYS A 187 6.92 -15.98 -4.83
N LEU A 188 6.19 -16.28 -3.75
CA LEU A 188 5.25 -17.39 -3.74
C LEU A 188 4.07 -17.12 -4.71
N ASP A 189 3.71 -18.10 -5.52
CA ASP A 189 2.59 -18.00 -6.47
C ASP A 189 1.28 -17.59 -5.79
N SER A 190 1.07 -18.03 -4.54
CA SER A 190 -0.10 -17.68 -3.74
C SER A 190 -0.19 -16.18 -3.41
N ILE A 191 0.96 -15.53 -3.20
CA ILE A 191 1.09 -14.08 -3.00
C ILE A 191 0.92 -13.34 -4.32
N VAL A 192 1.55 -13.82 -5.40
CA VAL A 192 1.41 -13.23 -6.75
C VAL A 192 -0.07 -13.19 -7.13
N LYS A 193 -0.76 -14.34 -7.01
CA LYS A 193 -2.19 -14.45 -7.30
C LYS A 193 -3.05 -13.53 -6.44
N LEU A 194 -2.76 -13.43 -5.14
CA LEU A 194 -3.46 -12.51 -4.25
C LEU A 194 -3.28 -11.05 -4.69
N ALA A 195 -2.07 -10.67 -5.05
CA ALA A 195 -1.76 -9.31 -5.49
C ALA A 195 -2.43 -8.98 -6.82
N GLU A 196 -2.44 -9.91 -7.79
CA GLU A 196 -3.13 -9.76 -9.07
C GLU A 196 -4.64 -9.55 -8.91
N GLU A 197 -5.28 -10.32 -8.02
CA GLU A 197 -6.69 -10.12 -7.68
C GLU A 197 -6.93 -8.76 -7.01
N CYS A 198 -6.00 -8.31 -6.16
CA CYS A 198 -6.08 -6.99 -5.52
C CYS A 198 -5.99 -5.84 -6.54
N VAL A 199 -5.22 -5.99 -7.62
CA VAL A 199 -5.05 -4.97 -8.67
C VAL A 199 -5.98 -5.15 -9.88
N ALA A 200 -7.06 -5.93 -9.74
CA ALA A 200 -8.05 -6.08 -10.81
C ALA A 200 -8.60 -4.71 -11.27
N LEU A 201 -8.77 -4.53 -12.58
CA LEU A 201 -9.27 -3.27 -13.15
C LEU A 201 -10.70 -2.98 -12.70
N ASP A 202 -11.54 -4.01 -12.61
CA ASP A 202 -12.87 -3.91 -12.01
C ASP A 202 -12.75 -3.92 -10.47
N PRO A 203 -13.13 -2.83 -9.76
CA PRO A 203 -13.09 -2.78 -8.30
C PRO A 203 -13.99 -3.83 -7.63
N ALA A 204 -15.05 -4.29 -8.30
CA ALA A 204 -15.95 -5.30 -7.75
C ALA A 204 -15.27 -6.68 -7.68
N ALA A 205 -14.35 -6.97 -8.60
CA ALA A 205 -13.58 -8.22 -8.63
C ALA A 205 -12.49 -8.30 -7.55
N ARG A 206 -12.10 -7.17 -6.95
CA ARG A 206 -11.08 -7.14 -5.90
C ARG A 206 -11.62 -7.75 -4.60
N PRO A 207 -10.81 -8.54 -3.86
CA PRO A 207 -11.21 -9.03 -2.54
C PRO A 207 -11.42 -7.87 -1.56
N GLY A 208 -12.24 -8.07 -0.52
CA GLY A 208 -12.29 -7.15 0.62
C GLY A 208 -11.08 -7.34 1.53
N ALA A 209 -10.74 -6.32 2.33
CA ALA A 209 -9.62 -6.38 3.28
C ALA A 209 -9.66 -7.62 4.22
N PRO A 210 -10.83 -8.06 4.76
CA PRO A 210 -10.88 -9.29 5.56
C PRO A 210 -10.43 -10.55 4.80
N MET A 211 -10.77 -10.65 3.51
CA MET A 211 -10.38 -11.78 2.67
C MET A 211 -8.88 -11.74 2.36
N VAL A 212 -8.34 -10.55 2.10
CA VAL A 212 -6.89 -10.35 1.92
C VAL A 212 -6.14 -10.81 3.18
N MET A 213 -6.57 -10.36 4.36
CA MET A 213 -5.96 -10.74 5.63
C MET A 213 -6.02 -12.25 5.86
N PHE A 214 -7.18 -12.86 5.61
CA PHE A 214 -7.35 -14.32 5.72
C PHE A 214 -6.37 -15.06 4.80
N ARG A 215 -6.26 -14.66 3.53
CA ARG A 215 -5.36 -15.30 2.57
C ARG A 215 -3.89 -15.19 2.97
N LEU A 216 -3.46 -14.03 3.47
CA LEU A 216 -2.09 -13.86 3.99
C LEU A 216 -1.83 -14.83 5.15
N GLN A 217 -2.73 -14.91 6.13
CA GLN A 217 -2.58 -15.82 7.28
C GLN A 217 -2.51 -17.29 6.86
N THR A 218 -3.29 -17.69 5.85
CA THR A 218 -3.25 -19.05 5.31
C THR A 218 -1.89 -19.35 4.68
N ILE A 219 -1.36 -18.43 3.87
CA ILE A 219 -0.03 -18.58 3.25
C ILE A 219 1.07 -18.74 4.31
N VAL A 220 1.05 -17.93 5.37
CA VAL A 220 2.03 -18.04 6.48
C VAL A 220 1.99 -19.40 7.17
N LYS A 221 0.78 -19.94 7.41
CA LYS A 221 0.61 -21.25 8.06
C LYS A 221 1.09 -22.39 7.17
N GLU A 222 0.83 -22.32 5.87
CA GLU A 222 1.25 -23.33 4.90
C GLU A 222 2.79 -23.36 4.79
N SER A 223 3.43 -22.19 4.66
CA SER A 223 4.90 -22.07 4.62
C SER A 223 5.58 -22.56 5.91
N SER A 224 4.94 -22.38 7.07
CA SER A 224 5.44 -22.88 8.36
C SER A 224 5.29 -24.41 8.51
N SER A 225 4.32 -25.00 7.83
CA SER A 225 4.02 -26.44 7.92
C SER A 225 4.90 -27.27 6.99
N GLU A 226 5.33 -26.72 5.86
CA GLU A 226 6.28 -27.36 4.94
C GLU A 226 7.71 -27.44 5.51
N GLY A 227 8.08 -26.53 6.42
CA GLY A 227 9.38 -26.51 7.10
C GLY A 227 9.62 -27.62 8.14
N TYR A 228 8.61 -28.45 8.44
CA TYR A 228 8.74 -29.60 9.36
C TYR A 228 9.01 -30.94 8.66
N LEU A 229 9.13 -30.95 7.31
CA LEU A 229 9.36 -32.16 6.52
C LEU A 229 10.69 -32.18 5.74
N SER A 230 11.64 -31.28 6.05
CA SER A 230 12.99 -31.27 5.46
C SER A 230 14.08 -31.65 6.46
#